data_AF-A0A7S3K0I6-F1
#
_entry.id   AF-A0A7S3K0I6-F1
#
_cell.length_a   1.000
_cell.length_b   1.000
_cell.length_c   1.000
_cell.angle_alpha   90.00
_cell.angle_beta   90.00
_cell.angle_gamma   90.00
#
_symmetry.space_group_name_H-M   'P 1'
#
loop_
_entity.id
_entity.type
_entity.pdbx_description
1 polymer ?
#
loop_
_entity_poly.entity_id
_entity_poly.type
_entity_poly.pdbx_seq_one_letter_code
_entity_poly.pdbx_strand_id
1 'polypeptide(L)'
;MTKPLEISENGELDATVISTLVQKKLKRVRLKTLSEKQGGLSGDFFKVECEELDGKTMMLVLKKTGKGKEAHAIALGTAREGKFFENFGDDTFISSVIPKCYFSYGDLASGIKQVLMKFEEGVPAGIYFGKGNPNNWAITDDEMATMNKNGKTPLEASECTFKLYARLHSRYWMDASMLSHEWLRGAEWIRGKGRDAWEKAQQLSADAWNELKSKENEKIFSSIFIDSHLIACLDASFNKCYWDSFQTELQQRPWTLVQSDAHPHNVLHIRNEEDRFILIDFEMVGIGSCAQELGQFLISHAEPQFRRLHEYQLVTNYHNDLLIALTDSGHKHVSYDFSACWSEYINGGAGRWIWFVPYLAKVCPLDMAIFFHNQLAAFLKDHFPRPEDVPMPRV
;
A
#
# COMPACT_ATOMS: atom_id res chain seq x y z
N MET A 1 2.99 5.68 24.88
CA MET A 1 3.13 4.51 25.79
C MET A 1 4.32 3.69 25.30
N THR A 2 5.05 3.02 26.19
CA THR A 2 6.27 2.26 25.82
C THR A 2 6.02 0.76 25.67
N LYS A 3 4.78 0.30 25.81
CA LYS A 3 4.42 -1.13 25.77
C LYS A 3 3.14 -1.36 24.97
N PRO A 4 2.98 -2.54 24.33
CA PRO A 4 1.73 -2.95 23.71
C PRO A 4 0.60 -3.08 24.74
N LEU A 5 -0.66 -3.00 24.28
CA LEU A 5 -1.83 -3.33 25.07
C LEU A 5 -1.81 -4.82 25.45
N GLU A 6 -2.10 -5.08 26.72
CA GLU A 6 -2.26 -6.43 27.26
C GLU A 6 -3.66 -6.96 26.93
N ILE A 7 -3.72 -8.17 26.38
CA ILE A 7 -4.96 -8.87 26.04
C ILE A 7 -5.01 -10.10 26.93
N SER A 8 -6.06 -10.24 27.73
CA SER A 8 -6.25 -11.41 28.60
C SER A 8 -6.47 -12.68 27.77
N GLU A 9 -6.33 -13.84 28.40
CA GLU A 9 -6.61 -15.14 27.75
C GLU A 9 -8.05 -15.24 27.25
N ASN A 10 -8.98 -14.51 27.87
CA ASN A 10 -10.39 -14.43 27.47
C ASN A 10 -10.65 -13.38 26.38
N GLY A 11 -9.62 -12.75 25.82
CA GLY A 11 -9.75 -11.73 24.79
C GLY A 11 -10.27 -10.40 25.31
N GLU A 12 -10.06 -10.08 26.59
CA GLU A 12 -10.45 -8.79 27.17
C GLU A 12 -9.26 -7.82 27.20
N LEU A 13 -9.55 -6.54 27.02
CA LEU A 13 -8.62 -5.42 27.17
C LEU A 13 -8.98 -4.66 28.46
N ASP A 14 -8.00 -4.02 29.10
CA ASP A 14 -8.26 -3.19 30.28
C ASP A 14 -9.19 -2.01 29.93
N ALA A 15 -10.42 -2.06 30.44
CA ALA A 15 -11.43 -1.06 30.15
C ALA A 15 -11.06 0.35 30.65
N THR A 16 -10.24 0.47 31.69
CA THR A 16 -9.76 1.76 32.21
C THR A 16 -8.73 2.36 31.26
N VAL A 17 -7.77 1.56 30.79
CA VAL A 17 -6.79 2.00 29.79
C VAL A 17 -7.49 2.45 28.51
N ILE A 18 -8.41 1.64 27.98
CA ILE A 18 -9.13 1.98 26.75
C ILE A 18 -10.04 3.20 26.97
N SER A 19 -10.69 3.32 28.13
CA SER A 19 -11.51 4.50 28.48
C SER A 19 -10.72 5.80 28.36
N THR A 20 -9.48 5.82 28.87
CA THR A 20 -8.59 6.97 28.77
C THR A 20 -8.24 7.27 27.31
N LEU A 21 -7.90 6.24 26.52
CA LEU A 21 -7.52 6.38 25.11
C LEU A 21 -8.64 6.95 24.24
N VAL A 22 -9.88 6.46 24.42
CA VAL A 22 -11.02 6.90 23.60
C VAL A 22 -11.78 8.08 24.19
N GLN A 23 -11.38 8.54 25.38
CA GLN A 23 -12.04 9.61 26.14
C GLN A 23 -13.52 9.34 26.42
N LYS A 24 -13.85 8.09 26.78
CA LYS A 24 -15.20 7.66 27.18
C LYS A 24 -15.15 6.74 28.39
N LYS A 25 -16.23 6.69 29.18
CA LYS A 25 -16.32 5.76 30.31
C LYS A 25 -16.83 4.41 29.85
N LEU A 26 -15.93 3.43 29.77
CA LEU A 26 -16.24 2.08 29.34
C LEU A 26 -16.43 1.15 30.54
N LYS A 27 -17.49 0.34 30.47
CA LYS A 27 -17.78 -0.74 31.40
C LYS A 27 -16.98 -2.00 31.05
N ARG A 28 -16.87 -2.31 29.76
CA ARG A 28 -16.23 -3.54 29.27
C ARG A 28 -15.64 -3.33 27.89
N VAL A 29 -14.50 -3.98 27.63
CA VAL A 29 -13.85 -3.99 26.33
C VAL A 29 -13.43 -5.42 25.97
N ARG A 30 -13.94 -5.95 24.86
CA ARG A 30 -13.67 -7.32 24.42
C ARG A 30 -13.35 -7.41 22.95
N LEU A 31 -12.43 -8.29 22.61
CA LEU A 31 -12.22 -8.72 21.24
C LEU A 31 -13.40 -9.59 20.81
N LYS A 32 -13.98 -9.27 19.65
CA LYS A 32 -14.83 -10.17 18.91
C LYS A 32 -13.96 -10.90 17.90
N THR A 33 -13.80 -12.20 18.09
CA THR A 33 -13.25 -13.07 17.05
C THR A 33 -14.13 -12.93 15.83
N LEU A 34 -13.53 -12.50 14.73
CA LEU A 34 -14.20 -12.50 13.44
C LEU A 34 -14.35 -13.96 13.03
N SER A 35 -15.57 -14.38 12.68
CA SER A 35 -15.85 -15.74 12.18
C SER A 35 -15.08 -16.05 10.89
N GLU A 36 -14.64 -15.02 10.20
CA GLU A 36 -13.84 -15.07 8.99
C GLU A 36 -12.52 -14.33 9.21
N LYS A 37 -11.45 -14.87 8.62
CA LYS A 37 -10.14 -14.21 8.61
C LYS A 37 -10.25 -12.93 7.77
N GLN A 38 -10.44 -11.78 8.42
CA GLN A 38 -10.33 -10.48 7.79
C GLN A 38 -8.88 -10.01 7.95
N GLY A 39 -8.06 -10.07 6.89
CA GLY A 39 -6.67 -9.60 6.94
C GLY A 39 -5.71 -10.34 6.03
N GLY A 40 -4.64 -9.65 5.65
CA GLY A 40 -3.55 -10.18 4.83
C GLY A 40 -2.68 -11.23 5.53
N LEU A 41 -1.49 -11.47 4.97
CA LEU A 41 -0.57 -12.51 5.46
C LEU A 41 0.21 -12.12 6.73
N SER A 42 0.22 -10.84 7.08
CA SER A 42 1.20 -10.20 7.97
C SER A 42 0.69 -9.81 9.36
N GLY A 43 -0.63 -9.81 9.60
CA GLY A 43 -1.21 -9.39 10.88
C GLY A 43 -2.60 -9.94 11.15
N ASP A 44 -2.97 -9.94 12.43
CA ASP A 44 -4.31 -10.29 12.90
C ASP A 44 -5.13 -9.01 13.05
N PHE A 45 -6.41 -9.09 12.67
CA PHE A 45 -7.39 -8.01 12.86
C PHE A 45 -8.52 -8.49 13.76
N PHE A 46 -8.85 -7.66 14.74
CA PHE A 46 -9.94 -7.93 15.68
C PHE A 46 -10.90 -6.75 15.68
N LYS A 47 -12.20 -7.02 15.62
CA LYS A 47 -13.19 -6.04 16.05
C LYS A 47 -13.14 -5.98 17.57
N VAL A 48 -13.09 -4.77 18.12
CA VAL A 48 -13.13 -4.56 19.57
C VAL A 48 -14.46 -3.92 19.90
N GLU A 49 -15.30 -4.63 20.65
CA GLU A 49 -16.54 -4.08 21.16
C GLU A 49 -16.28 -3.42 22.50
N CYS A 50 -16.65 -2.14 22.60
CA CYS A 50 -16.57 -1.36 23.83
C CYS A 50 -18.00 -1.05 24.30
N GLU A 51 -18.36 -1.52 25.49
CA GLU A 51 -19.63 -1.21 26.16
C GLU A 51 -19.42 0.00 27.08
N GLU A 52 -20.16 1.08 26.85
CA GLU A 52 -20.18 2.28 27.68
C GLU A 52 -21.00 2.04 28.97
N LEU A 53 -20.80 2.87 29.99
CA LEU A 53 -21.54 2.74 31.27
C LEU A 53 -23.06 2.87 31.12
N ASP A 54 -23.54 3.58 30.09
CA ASP A 54 -24.96 3.76 29.79
C ASP A 54 -25.55 2.65 28.91
N GLY A 55 -24.76 1.61 28.60
CA GLY A 55 -25.16 0.47 27.78
C GLY A 55 -25.01 0.69 26.27
N LYS A 56 -24.58 1.87 25.81
CA LYS A 56 -24.22 2.05 24.39
C LYS A 56 -22.99 1.22 24.03
N THR A 57 -22.89 0.85 22.77
CA THR A 57 -21.73 0.15 22.24
C THR A 57 -21.04 0.99 21.17
N MET A 58 -19.71 0.92 21.16
CA MET A 58 -18.91 1.41 20.04
C MET A 58 -17.96 0.31 19.57
N MET A 59 -17.64 0.35 18.28
CA MET A 59 -16.74 -0.61 17.65
C MET A 59 -15.40 0.07 17.34
N LEU A 60 -14.32 -0.63 17.64
CA LEU A 60 -12.96 -0.30 17.22
C LEU A 60 -12.38 -1.47 16.42
N VAL A 61 -11.22 -1.24 15.81
CA VAL A 61 -10.38 -2.28 15.20
C VAL A 61 -9.04 -2.32 15.92
N LEU A 62 -8.60 -3.51 16.30
CA LEU A 62 -7.24 -3.76 16.74
C LEU A 62 -6.53 -4.58 15.66
N LYS A 63 -5.54 -3.96 15.01
CA LYS A 63 -4.59 -4.65 14.12
C LYS A 63 -3.32 -4.94 14.91
N LYS A 64 -2.79 -6.17 14.86
CA LYS A 64 -1.55 -6.53 15.57
C LYS A 64 -0.73 -7.58 14.83
N THR A 65 0.55 -7.69 15.18
CA THR A 65 1.38 -8.82 14.70
C THR A 65 0.74 -10.13 15.17
N GLY A 66 0.54 -11.05 14.23
CA GLY A 66 -0.04 -12.36 14.53
C GLY A 66 0.92 -13.23 15.33
N LYS A 67 0.37 -14.10 16.18
CA LYS A 67 1.18 -15.00 17.02
C LYS A 67 2.05 -15.91 16.15
N GLY A 68 3.37 -15.90 16.38
CA GLY A 68 4.32 -16.71 15.61
C GLY A 68 4.68 -16.11 14.23
N LYS A 69 4.27 -14.86 13.96
CA LYS A 69 4.60 -14.11 12.73
C LYS A 69 5.67 -13.05 12.93
N GLU A 70 6.29 -13.00 14.11
CA GLU A 70 7.27 -11.98 14.50
C GLU A 70 8.48 -11.99 13.54
N ALA A 71 9.05 -13.15 13.24
CA ALA A 71 10.18 -13.26 12.30
C ALA A 71 9.84 -12.73 10.90
N HIS A 72 8.61 -12.99 10.42
CA HIS A 72 8.13 -12.46 9.16
C HIS A 72 7.92 -10.94 9.21
N ALA A 73 7.35 -10.45 10.31
CA ALA A 73 7.15 -9.03 10.57
C ALA A 73 8.49 -8.27 10.66
N ILE A 74 9.53 -8.86 11.25
CA ILE A 74 10.90 -8.32 11.26
C ILE A 74 11.45 -8.27 9.83
N ALA A 75 11.36 -9.38 9.09
CA ALA A 75 11.92 -9.48 7.75
C ALA A 75 11.32 -8.46 6.77
N LEU A 76 10.01 -8.21 6.86
CA LEU A 76 9.30 -7.21 6.04
C LEU A 76 9.28 -5.81 6.67
N GLY A 77 9.58 -5.70 7.97
CA GLY A 77 9.46 -4.50 8.78
C GLY A 77 8.03 -3.99 8.95
N THR A 78 7.03 -4.87 9.04
CA THR A 78 5.61 -4.47 9.10
C THR A 78 5.24 -3.69 10.35
N ALA A 79 6.11 -3.67 11.37
CA ALA A 79 5.94 -2.83 12.55
C ALA A 79 6.08 -1.31 12.29
N ARG A 80 6.53 -0.91 11.09
CA ARG A 80 6.49 0.50 10.65
C ARG A 80 5.09 1.10 10.71
N GLU A 81 4.05 0.31 10.50
CA GLU A 81 2.67 0.80 10.62
C GLU A 81 2.38 1.38 12.01
N GLY A 82 2.80 0.68 13.07
CA GLY A 82 2.67 1.18 14.44
C GLY A 82 3.44 2.48 14.66
N LYS A 83 4.66 2.57 14.10
CA LYS A 83 5.48 3.80 14.13
C LYS A 83 4.83 4.95 13.34
N PHE A 84 4.21 4.66 12.20
CA PHE A 84 3.50 5.65 11.39
C PHE A 84 2.36 6.29 12.18
N PHE A 85 1.47 5.50 12.77
CA PHE A 85 0.40 6.06 13.58
C PHE A 85 0.92 6.77 14.85
N GLU A 86 2.02 6.30 15.44
CA GLU A 86 2.66 6.95 16.60
C GLU A 86 3.21 8.35 16.26
N ASN A 87 3.80 8.53 15.08
CA ASN A 87 4.46 9.79 14.70
C ASN A 87 3.57 10.73 13.89
N PHE A 88 2.62 10.20 13.13
CA PHE A 88 1.84 10.95 12.15
C PHE A 88 0.32 10.83 12.33
N GLY A 89 -0.16 9.94 13.20
CA GLY A 89 -1.60 9.67 13.37
C GLY A 89 -2.41 10.87 13.86
N ASP A 90 -1.77 11.77 14.61
CA ASP A 90 -2.39 12.99 15.16
C ASP A 90 -2.16 14.24 14.28
N ASP A 91 -1.39 14.13 13.19
CA ASP A 91 -1.24 15.23 12.25
C ASP A 91 -2.62 15.53 11.60
N THR A 92 -3.09 16.77 11.68
CA THR A 92 -4.45 17.13 11.25
C THR A 92 -4.69 16.90 9.76
N PHE A 93 -3.63 16.96 8.95
CA PHE A 93 -3.71 16.70 7.53
C PHE A 93 -3.73 15.19 7.29
N ILE A 94 -2.83 14.43 7.91
CA ILE A 94 -2.77 12.96 7.75
C ILE A 94 -4.04 12.30 8.30
N SER A 95 -4.51 12.69 9.48
CA SER A 95 -5.73 12.18 10.11
C SER A 95 -7.00 12.39 9.29
N SER A 96 -6.96 13.28 8.29
CA SER A 96 -8.06 13.48 7.35
C SER A 96 -8.12 12.46 6.21
N VAL A 97 -7.08 11.64 6.05
CA VAL A 97 -6.97 10.61 4.99
C VAL A 97 -6.81 9.19 5.53
N ILE A 98 -6.72 9.00 6.85
CA ILE A 98 -6.60 7.69 7.52
C ILE A 98 -7.68 7.50 8.59
N PRO A 99 -7.94 6.27 9.09
CA PRO A 99 -8.79 6.08 10.26
C PRO A 99 -8.24 6.80 11.49
N LYS A 100 -9.14 7.31 12.34
CA LYS A 100 -8.74 7.83 13.65
C LYS A 100 -8.04 6.73 14.47
N CYS A 101 -6.79 6.97 14.83
CA CYS A 101 -6.02 6.09 15.71
C CYS A 101 -6.20 6.54 17.17
N TYR A 102 -6.44 5.58 18.06
CA TYR A 102 -6.52 5.81 19.50
C TYR A 102 -5.26 5.32 20.23
N PHE A 103 -4.59 4.32 19.68
CA PHE A 103 -3.35 3.81 20.22
C PHE A 103 -2.53 3.15 19.12
N SER A 104 -1.21 3.35 19.16
CA SER A 104 -0.27 2.66 18.30
C SER A 104 0.99 2.27 19.07
N TYR A 105 1.57 1.15 18.66
CA TYR A 105 2.85 0.65 19.11
C TYR A 105 3.50 -0.07 17.94
N GLY A 106 4.78 0.22 17.70
CA GLY A 106 5.59 -0.49 16.72
C GLY A 106 7.01 -0.65 17.24
N ASP A 107 7.53 -1.88 17.17
CA ASP A 107 8.92 -2.20 17.46
C ASP A 107 9.50 -3.03 16.32
N LEU A 108 10.43 -2.43 15.58
CA LEU A 108 11.08 -3.07 14.44
C LEU A 108 12.00 -4.22 14.85
N ALA A 109 12.56 -4.20 16.07
CA ALA A 109 13.48 -5.22 16.51
C ALA A 109 12.77 -6.53 16.83
N SER A 110 11.61 -6.46 17.49
CA SER A 110 10.76 -7.64 17.76
C SER A 110 9.75 -7.94 16.65
N GLY A 111 9.52 -7.01 15.72
CA GLY A 111 8.45 -7.10 14.72
C GLY A 111 7.05 -6.93 15.31
N ILE A 112 6.94 -6.59 16.59
CA ILE A 112 5.65 -6.42 17.27
C ILE A 112 5.04 -5.07 16.86
N LYS A 113 3.77 -5.12 16.46
CA LYS A 113 2.93 -3.94 16.32
C LYS A 113 1.55 -4.14 16.91
N GLN A 114 0.95 -3.03 17.30
CA GLN A 114 -0.46 -2.93 17.62
C GLN A 114 -0.97 -1.56 17.22
N VAL A 115 -2.13 -1.52 16.57
CA VAL A 115 -2.83 -0.27 16.22
C VAL A 115 -4.30 -0.45 16.57
N LEU A 116 -4.79 0.37 17.48
CA LEU A 116 -6.19 0.47 17.86
C LEU A 116 -6.79 1.71 17.19
N MET A 117 -7.73 1.50 16.29
CA MET A 117 -8.33 2.54 15.47
C MET A 117 -9.86 2.51 15.55
N LYS A 118 -10.50 3.61 15.18
CA LYS A 118 -11.96 3.67 15.00
C LYS A 118 -12.36 2.65 13.93
N PHE A 119 -13.38 1.85 14.21
CA PHE A 119 -14.02 1.06 13.17
C PHE A 119 -14.83 1.99 12.28
N GLU A 120 -14.46 2.07 11.02
CA GLU A 120 -15.24 2.77 10.00
C GLU A 120 -15.98 1.71 9.18
N GLU A 121 -17.30 1.86 9.08
CA GLU A 121 -18.11 0.97 8.25
C GLU A 121 -17.88 1.35 6.78
N GLY A 122 -17.00 0.62 6.09
CA GLY A 122 -16.60 0.94 4.73
C GLY A 122 -16.60 -0.27 3.80
N VAL A 123 -16.53 0.02 2.51
CA VAL A 123 -16.36 -0.94 1.42
C VAL A 123 -14.95 -0.77 0.85
N PRO A 124 -14.12 -1.82 0.77
CA PRO A 124 -12.84 -1.73 0.08
C PRO A 124 -13.06 -1.26 -1.36
N ALA A 125 -12.33 -0.25 -1.82
CA ALA A 125 -12.52 0.33 -3.15
C ALA A 125 -12.31 -0.71 -4.26
N GLY A 126 -11.54 -1.76 -3.97
CA GLY A 126 -11.30 -2.86 -4.90
C GLY A 126 -12.54 -3.67 -5.26
N ILE A 127 -13.61 -3.61 -4.45
CA ILE A 127 -14.92 -4.21 -4.76
C ILE A 127 -15.50 -3.62 -6.05
N TYR A 128 -15.26 -2.33 -6.32
CA TYR A 128 -15.83 -1.63 -7.49
C TYR A 128 -15.27 -2.12 -8.82
N PHE A 129 -14.18 -2.88 -8.82
CA PHE A 129 -13.55 -3.46 -10.01
C PHE A 129 -14.03 -4.89 -10.32
N GLY A 130 -14.99 -5.41 -9.55
CA GLY A 130 -15.64 -6.68 -9.83
C GLY A 130 -14.71 -7.90 -9.72
N LYS A 131 -15.14 -9.02 -10.32
CA LYS A 131 -14.47 -10.32 -10.25
C LYS A 131 -13.16 -10.43 -11.04
N GLY A 132 -12.87 -9.48 -11.92
CA GLY A 132 -11.59 -9.41 -12.62
C GLY A 132 -10.40 -9.16 -11.69
N ASN A 133 -10.64 -8.56 -10.51
CA ASN A 133 -9.62 -8.30 -9.50
C ASN A 133 -9.36 -9.55 -8.61
N PRO A 134 -8.11 -10.03 -8.49
CA PRO A 134 -7.77 -11.21 -7.67
C PRO A 134 -8.22 -11.14 -6.21
N ASN A 135 -8.23 -9.95 -5.64
CA ASN A 135 -8.66 -9.75 -4.25
C ASN A 135 -10.18 -9.99 -4.05
N ASN A 136 -10.94 -10.13 -5.14
CA ASN A 136 -12.38 -10.40 -5.12
C ASN A 136 -12.74 -11.84 -5.49
N TRP A 137 -11.77 -12.70 -5.83
CA TRP A 137 -12.07 -14.06 -6.31
C TRP A 137 -12.80 -14.92 -5.27
N ALA A 138 -12.50 -14.73 -3.98
CA ALA A 138 -13.13 -15.46 -2.88
C ALA A 138 -14.51 -14.91 -2.45
N ILE A 139 -14.89 -13.72 -2.91
CA ILE A 139 -16.14 -13.03 -2.47
C ILE A 139 -17.30 -13.49 -3.35
N THR A 140 -18.39 -14.02 -2.83
CA THR A 140 -19.52 -14.45 -3.68
C THR A 140 -20.19 -13.28 -4.42
N ASP A 141 -20.91 -13.57 -5.51
CA ASP A 141 -21.59 -12.53 -6.28
C ASP A 141 -22.66 -11.79 -5.45
N ASP A 142 -23.37 -12.48 -4.56
CA ASP A 142 -24.35 -11.90 -3.66
C ASP A 142 -23.71 -10.97 -2.62
N GLU A 143 -22.57 -11.37 -2.05
CA GLU A 143 -21.80 -10.52 -1.13
C GLU A 143 -21.25 -9.28 -1.85
N MET A 144 -20.74 -9.45 -3.07
CA MET A 144 -20.24 -8.36 -3.89
C MET A 144 -21.37 -7.37 -4.25
N ALA A 145 -22.53 -7.87 -4.68
CA ALA A 145 -23.71 -7.06 -4.98
C ALA A 145 -24.20 -6.30 -3.74
N THR A 146 -24.16 -6.94 -2.57
CA THR A 146 -24.50 -6.31 -1.29
C THR A 146 -23.50 -5.21 -0.92
N MET A 147 -22.21 -5.46 -1.09
CA MET A 147 -21.17 -4.45 -0.83
C MET A 147 -21.24 -3.28 -1.80
N ASN A 148 -21.56 -3.55 -3.07
CA ASN A 148 -21.65 -2.56 -4.14
C ASN A 148 -23.03 -1.85 -4.23
N LYS A 149 -23.95 -2.10 -3.29
CA LYS A 149 -25.25 -1.44 -3.28
C LYS A 149 -25.07 0.07 -3.13
N ASN A 150 -25.44 0.83 -4.17
CA ASN A 150 -25.17 2.28 -4.31
C ASN A 150 -23.68 2.64 -4.33
N GLY A 151 -22.84 1.73 -4.83
CA GLY A 151 -21.40 1.91 -4.93
C GLY A 151 -20.97 2.85 -6.05
N LYS A 152 -19.65 3.00 -6.18
CA LYS A 152 -19.01 3.81 -7.21
C LYS A 152 -18.68 2.93 -8.42
N THR A 153 -18.55 3.55 -9.59
CA THR A 153 -17.89 2.92 -10.74
C THR A 153 -16.38 2.77 -10.49
N PRO A 154 -15.68 1.88 -11.23
CA PRO A 154 -14.22 1.82 -11.21
C PRO A 154 -13.52 3.18 -11.41
N LEU A 155 -14.08 4.03 -12.29
CA LEU A 155 -13.53 5.34 -12.61
C LEU A 155 -13.67 6.29 -11.42
N GLU A 156 -14.88 6.45 -10.87
CA GLU A 156 -15.13 7.32 -9.71
C GLU A 156 -14.31 6.87 -8.50
N ALA A 157 -14.23 5.56 -8.23
CA ALA A 157 -13.40 5.03 -7.15
C ALA A 157 -11.91 5.36 -7.35
N SER A 158 -11.42 5.30 -8.59
CA SER A 158 -10.04 5.68 -8.93
C SER A 158 -9.81 7.18 -8.75
N GLU A 159 -10.74 8.03 -9.20
CA GLU A 159 -10.66 9.48 -9.05
C GLU A 159 -10.63 9.89 -7.57
N CYS A 160 -11.54 9.37 -6.75
CA CYS A 160 -11.55 9.63 -5.31
C CYS A 160 -10.26 9.15 -4.63
N THR A 161 -9.75 7.98 -5.03
CA THR A 161 -8.51 7.42 -4.48
C THR A 161 -7.29 8.26 -4.87
N PHE A 162 -7.20 8.70 -6.13
CA PHE A 162 -6.07 9.51 -6.59
C PHE A 162 -6.07 10.87 -5.91
N LYS A 163 -7.24 11.49 -5.72
CA LYS A 163 -7.38 12.71 -4.91
C LYS A 163 -6.93 12.50 -3.47
N LEU A 164 -7.19 11.32 -2.89
CA LEU A 164 -6.75 10.96 -1.55
C LEU A 164 -5.21 10.84 -1.47
N TYR A 165 -4.58 10.19 -2.44
CA TYR A 165 -3.12 10.13 -2.55
C TYR A 165 -2.51 11.51 -2.80
N ALA A 166 -3.15 12.37 -3.60
CA ALA A 166 -2.66 13.73 -3.86
C ALA A 166 -2.53 14.52 -2.54
N ARG A 167 -3.51 14.35 -1.64
CA ARG A 167 -3.44 14.89 -0.27
C ARG A 167 -2.28 14.24 0.49
N LEU A 168 -2.25 12.91 0.65
CA LEU A 168 -1.17 12.24 1.41
C LEU A 168 0.22 12.71 0.95
N HIS A 169 0.43 12.74 -0.36
CA HIS A 169 1.69 13.10 -1.00
C HIS A 169 2.06 14.57 -0.84
N SER A 170 1.10 15.48 -0.67
CA SER A 170 1.42 16.90 -0.49
C SER A 170 1.97 17.23 0.89
N ARG A 171 1.60 16.46 1.92
CA ARG A 171 1.86 16.84 3.33
C ARG A 171 3.34 16.93 3.70
N TYR A 172 4.14 16.01 3.17
CA TYR A 172 5.58 15.90 3.45
C TYR A 172 6.41 15.94 2.16
N TRP A 173 5.95 16.74 1.19
CA TRP A 173 6.58 16.87 -0.11
C TRP A 173 8.00 17.43 0.02
N MET A 174 9.00 16.62 -0.34
CA MET A 174 10.42 16.97 -0.23
C MET A 174 10.83 17.46 1.17
N ASP A 175 10.12 17.03 2.21
CA ASP A 175 10.37 17.47 3.58
C ASP A 175 11.54 16.68 4.19
N ALA A 176 12.72 17.32 4.26
CA ALA A 176 13.95 16.75 4.79
C ALA A 176 13.82 16.25 6.24
N SER A 177 12.85 16.75 7.03
CA SER A 177 12.62 16.27 8.39
C SER A 177 12.22 14.79 8.42
N MET A 178 11.58 14.29 7.34
CA MET A 178 11.19 12.90 7.21
C MET A 178 12.39 11.94 7.20
N LEU A 179 13.56 12.41 6.79
CA LEU A 179 14.79 11.61 6.74
C LEU A 179 15.36 11.29 8.12
N SER A 180 14.88 11.96 9.18
CA SER A 180 15.22 11.63 10.57
C SER A 180 14.51 10.38 11.08
N HIS A 181 13.42 9.96 10.42
CA HIS A 181 12.70 8.74 10.74
C HIS A 181 13.32 7.56 10.00
N GLU A 182 14.47 7.06 10.49
CA GLU A 182 15.24 5.98 9.83
C GLU A 182 14.45 4.67 9.67
N TRP A 183 13.36 4.52 10.42
CA TRP A 183 12.43 3.40 10.31
C TRP A 183 11.56 3.44 9.05
N LEU A 184 11.38 4.61 8.41
CA LEU A 184 10.67 4.73 7.15
C LEU A 184 11.47 4.04 6.03
N ARG A 185 10.77 3.21 5.23
CA ARG A 185 11.40 2.59 4.06
C ARG A 185 11.90 3.68 3.11
N GLY A 186 13.12 3.53 2.58
CA GLY A 186 13.70 4.51 1.65
C GLY A 186 14.37 5.73 2.28
N ALA A 187 14.17 6.02 3.58
CA ALA A 187 14.78 7.19 4.23
C ALA A 187 16.32 7.15 4.26
N GLU A 188 16.91 5.97 4.49
CA GLU A 188 18.37 5.77 4.35
C GLU A 188 18.83 5.91 2.90
N TRP A 189 18.06 5.39 1.95
CA TRP A 189 18.42 5.42 0.53
C TRP A 189 18.50 6.83 -0.02
N ILE A 190 17.56 7.70 0.36
CA ILE A 190 17.57 9.13 -0.03
C ILE A 190 18.80 9.85 0.54
N ARG A 191 19.31 9.41 1.70
CA ARG A 191 20.54 9.93 2.30
C ARG A 191 21.82 9.34 1.69
N GLY A 192 21.73 8.52 0.65
CA GLY A 192 22.88 7.83 0.07
C GLY A 192 23.45 6.71 0.95
N LYS A 193 22.65 6.22 1.90
CA LYS A 193 23.01 5.14 2.84
C LYS A 193 22.16 3.88 2.58
N GLY A 194 22.47 2.80 3.29
CA GLY A 194 21.65 1.58 3.24
C GLY A 194 21.81 0.76 1.96
N ARG A 195 22.98 0.84 1.31
CA ARG A 195 23.33 0.07 0.10
C ARG A 195 23.07 -1.42 0.27
N ASP A 196 23.61 -2.04 1.31
CA ASP A 196 23.45 -3.50 1.54
C ASP A 196 21.97 -3.90 1.66
N ALA A 197 21.16 -3.09 2.33
CA ALA A 197 19.73 -3.34 2.47
C ALA A 197 19.00 -3.20 1.13
N TRP A 198 19.37 -2.23 0.30
CA TRP A 198 18.84 -2.07 -1.05
C TRP A 198 19.26 -3.22 -1.97
N GLU A 199 20.55 -3.56 -2.01
CA GLU A 199 21.09 -4.66 -2.83
C GLU A 199 20.42 -5.98 -2.46
N LYS A 200 20.27 -6.27 -1.16
CA LYS A 200 19.53 -7.44 -0.68
C LYS A 200 18.08 -7.44 -1.15
N ALA A 201 17.40 -6.29 -1.10
CA ALA A 201 16.01 -6.21 -1.54
C ALA A 201 15.85 -6.39 -3.06
N GLN A 202 16.79 -5.87 -3.87
CA GLN A 202 16.82 -6.12 -5.31
C GLN A 202 17.11 -7.59 -5.62
N GLN A 203 18.07 -8.19 -4.90
CA GLN A 203 18.48 -9.57 -5.09
C GLN A 203 17.32 -10.54 -4.86
N LEU A 204 16.41 -10.27 -3.91
CA LEU A 204 15.23 -11.11 -3.69
C LEU A 204 14.39 -11.33 -4.96
N SER A 205 14.15 -10.26 -5.72
CA SER A 205 13.38 -10.35 -6.97
C SER A 205 14.22 -10.89 -8.13
N ALA A 206 15.49 -10.50 -8.21
CA ALA A 206 16.41 -11.01 -9.23
C ALA A 206 16.63 -12.53 -9.11
N ASP A 207 16.76 -13.06 -7.89
CA ASP A 207 16.86 -14.50 -7.61
C ASP A 207 15.58 -15.23 -8.02
N ALA A 208 14.41 -14.66 -7.66
CA ALA A 208 13.13 -15.23 -8.09
C ALA A 208 13.01 -15.26 -9.61
N TRP A 209 13.45 -14.21 -10.31
CA TRP A 209 13.46 -14.15 -11.76
C TRP A 209 14.39 -15.21 -12.38
N ASN A 210 15.62 -15.33 -11.88
CA ASN A 210 16.57 -16.33 -12.35
C ASN A 210 16.11 -17.77 -12.08
N GLU A 211 15.48 -18.02 -10.92
CA GLU A 211 14.88 -19.31 -10.61
C GLU A 211 13.77 -19.66 -11.60
N LEU A 212 12.88 -18.72 -11.90
CA LEU A 212 11.81 -18.91 -12.89
C LEU A 212 12.38 -19.21 -14.28
N LYS A 213 13.35 -18.40 -14.74
CA LYS A 213 14.03 -18.63 -16.03
C LYS A 213 14.71 -20.00 -16.12
N SER A 214 15.34 -20.49 -15.04
CA SER A 214 15.97 -21.81 -15.04
C SER A 214 14.99 -22.97 -15.32
N LYS A 215 13.69 -22.70 -15.18
CA LYS A 215 12.58 -23.62 -15.42
C LYS A 215 11.85 -23.30 -16.73
N GLU A 216 12.48 -22.61 -17.68
CA GLU A 216 11.81 -22.17 -18.92
C GLU A 216 11.18 -23.31 -19.75
N ASN A 217 11.77 -24.50 -19.66
CA ASN A 217 11.30 -25.71 -20.33
C ASN A 217 10.17 -26.43 -19.55
N GLU A 218 9.83 -25.96 -18.35
CA GLU A 218 8.77 -26.53 -17.54
C GLU A 218 7.41 -25.90 -17.89
N LYS A 219 6.36 -26.73 -17.76
CA LYS A 219 4.98 -26.30 -18.01
C LYS A 219 4.60 -25.08 -17.17
N ILE A 220 5.08 -24.97 -15.94
CA ILE A 220 4.72 -23.86 -15.05
C ILE A 220 5.25 -22.51 -15.56
N PHE A 221 6.49 -22.45 -16.03
CA PHE A 221 7.05 -21.23 -16.61
C PHE A 221 6.30 -20.85 -17.88
N SER A 222 6.13 -21.80 -18.80
CA SER A 222 5.39 -21.56 -20.05
C SER A 222 3.91 -21.24 -19.83
N SER A 223 3.35 -21.49 -18.63
CA SER A 223 1.97 -21.11 -18.29
C SER A 223 1.87 -19.69 -17.75
N ILE A 224 2.95 -19.17 -17.16
CA ILE A 224 2.99 -17.80 -16.59
C ILE A 224 3.60 -16.84 -17.61
N PHE A 225 4.83 -17.11 -18.05
CA PHE A 225 5.64 -16.23 -18.89
C PHE A 225 5.50 -16.60 -20.37
N ILE A 226 4.34 -16.26 -20.93
CA ILE A 226 4.02 -16.49 -22.34
C ILE A 226 4.49 -15.32 -23.22
N ASP A 227 4.72 -14.15 -22.62
CA ASP A 227 4.99 -12.90 -23.32
C ASP A 227 6.50 -12.63 -23.46
N SER A 228 7.03 -12.83 -24.67
CA SER A 228 8.47 -12.60 -24.94
C SER A 228 8.90 -11.15 -24.77
N HIS A 229 8.01 -10.18 -24.94
CA HIS A 229 8.31 -8.77 -24.72
C HIS A 229 8.48 -8.49 -23.22
N LEU A 230 7.59 -9.02 -22.37
CA LEU A 230 7.78 -8.92 -20.91
C LEU A 230 9.11 -9.54 -20.47
N ILE A 231 9.44 -10.75 -20.96
CA ILE A 231 10.70 -11.43 -20.61
C ILE A 231 11.90 -10.54 -20.94
N ALA A 232 11.93 -9.99 -22.16
CA ALA A 232 12.99 -9.09 -22.60
C ALA A 232 13.08 -7.82 -21.72
N CYS A 233 11.93 -7.26 -21.32
CA CYS A 233 11.88 -6.12 -20.42
C CYS A 233 12.42 -6.45 -19.01
N LEU A 234 12.04 -7.60 -18.44
CA LEU A 234 12.56 -8.04 -17.14
C LEU A 234 14.09 -8.19 -17.20
N ASP A 235 14.61 -8.86 -18.22
CA ASP A 235 16.06 -9.01 -18.40
C ASP A 235 16.77 -7.66 -18.57
N ALA A 236 16.23 -6.77 -19.42
CA ALA A 236 16.79 -5.43 -19.62
C ALA A 236 16.78 -4.60 -18.32
N SER A 237 15.72 -4.72 -17.50
CA SER A 237 15.58 -4.00 -16.24
C SER A 237 16.54 -4.49 -15.18
N PHE A 238 16.62 -5.81 -14.92
CA PHE A 238 17.52 -6.37 -13.91
C PHE A 238 19.00 -6.12 -14.24
N ASN A 239 19.35 -6.00 -15.53
CA ASN A 239 20.70 -5.63 -15.96
C ASN A 239 21.07 -4.16 -15.64
N LYS A 240 20.14 -3.34 -15.15
CA LYS A 240 20.34 -1.94 -14.73
C LYS A 240 20.44 -1.75 -13.21
N CYS A 241 20.34 -2.81 -12.42
CA CYS A 241 20.35 -2.78 -10.95
C CYS A 241 21.72 -2.43 -10.37
N TYR A 242 22.12 -1.16 -10.44
CA TYR A 242 23.35 -0.65 -9.84
C TYR A 242 23.05 0.45 -8.82
N TRP A 243 23.70 0.36 -7.66
CA TRP A 243 23.52 1.32 -6.56
C TRP A 243 23.76 2.76 -7.00
N ASP A 244 24.85 3.02 -7.72
CA ASP A 244 25.23 4.38 -8.11
C ASP A 244 24.25 4.99 -9.12
N SER A 245 23.73 4.18 -10.05
CA SER A 245 22.65 4.58 -10.97
C SER A 245 21.36 4.87 -10.21
N PHE A 246 20.99 4.00 -9.27
CA PHE A 246 19.81 4.20 -8.41
C PHE A 246 19.92 5.49 -7.60
N GLN A 247 21.09 5.79 -7.03
CA GLN A 247 21.34 7.03 -6.30
C GLN A 247 21.23 8.26 -7.20
N THR A 248 21.76 8.18 -8.42
CA THR A 248 21.65 9.27 -9.41
C THR A 248 20.19 9.55 -9.76
N GLU A 249 19.38 8.52 -10.01
CA GLU A 249 17.95 8.68 -10.28
C GLU A 249 17.20 9.25 -9.07
N LEU A 250 17.49 8.74 -7.86
CA LEU A 250 16.79 9.12 -6.65
C LEU A 250 16.98 10.60 -6.30
N GLN A 251 18.13 11.18 -6.63
CA GLN A 251 18.43 12.60 -6.40
C GLN A 251 17.68 13.54 -7.38
N GLN A 252 17.21 13.03 -8.52
CA GLN A 252 16.59 13.84 -9.56
C GLN A 252 15.06 13.88 -9.48
N ARG A 253 14.45 12.97 -8.71
CA ARG A 253 12.99 12.86 -8.61
C ARG A 253 12.47 13.42 -7.29
N PRO A 254 11.25 14.00 -7.29
CA PRO A 254 10.61 14.36 -6.05
C PRO A 254 10.27 13.11 -5.23
N TRP A 255 10.25 13.27 -3.92
CA TRP A 255 9.85 12.25 -2.99
C TRP A 255 8.95 12.84 -1.90
N THR A 256 8.15 11.97 -1.29
CA THR A 256 7.22 12.31 -0.22
C THR A 256 6.93 11.06 0.62
N LEU A 257 6.13 11.21 1.68
CA LEU A 257 5.57 10.10 2.43
C LEU A 257 4.59 9.32 1.53
N VAL A 258 4.84 8.02 1.39
CA VAL A 258 4.07 7.11 0.53
C VAL A 258 3.57 5.92 1.34
N GLN A 259 2.39 5.40 1.00
CA GLN A 259 1.83 4.20 1.62
C GLN A 259 2.67 2.96 1.26
N SER A 260 3.20 2.94 0.04
CA SER A 260 4.05 1.91 -0.61
C SER A 260 3.40 0.54 -0.81
N ASP A 261 2.14 0.36 -0.45
CA ASP A 261 1.30 -0.78 -0.79
C ASP A 261 -0.02 -0.31 -1.43
N ALA A 262 0.12 0.55 -2.44
CA ALA A 262 -1.00 1.20 -3.10
C ALA A 262 -1.78 0.23 -3.98
N HIS A 263 -2.93 -0.22 -3.48
CA HIS A 263 -3.91 -1.01 -4.21
C HIS A 263 -5.32 -0.76 -3.65
N PRO A 264 -6.40 -1.00 -4.41
CA PRO A 264 -7.73 -0.52 -4.03
C PRO A 264 -8.35 -1.25 -2.83
N HIS A 265 -7.84 -2.43 -2.44
CA HIS A 265 -8.23 -3.06 -1.17
C HIS A 265 -7.62 -2.41 0.08
N ASN A 266 -6.63 -1.53 -0.08
CA ASN A 266 -6.05 -0.72 1.00
C ASN A 266 -6.68 0.69 1.06
N VAL A 267 -7.83 0.86 0.41
CA VAL A 267 -8.63 2.08 0.43
C VAL A 267 -10.06 1.71 0.81
N LEU A 268 -10.63 2.37 1.81
CA LEU A 268 -12.02 2.18 2.23
C LEU A 268 -12.87 3.37 1.80
N HIS A 269 -13.95 3.10 1.08
CA HIS A 269 -15.05 4.04 0.89
C HIS A 269 -16.00 3.93 2.09
N ILE A 270 -16.16 5.01 2.86
CA ILE A 270 -16.96 5.02 4.08
C ILE A 270 -18.44 5.08 3.71
N ARG A 271 -19.23 4.11 4.22
CA ARG A 271 -20.66 4.04 3.93
C ARG A 271 -21.38 5.28 4.44
N ASN A 272 -22.39 5.71 3.69
CA ASN A 272 -23.22 6.88 3.97
C ASN A 272 -22.47 8.23 3.88
N GLU A 273 -21.24 8.23 3.38
CA GLU A 273 -20.45 9.45 3.13
C GLU A 273 -19.96 9.41 1.68
N GLU A 274 -20.74 10.02 0.78
CA GLU A 274 -20.68 9.82 -0.68
C GLU A 274 -19.27 9.83 -1.28
N ASP A 275 -18.39 10.70 -0.81
CA ASP A 275 -17.03 10.86 -1.35
C ASP A 275 -15.93 10.70 -0.30
N ARG A 276 -16.24 10.09 0.85
CA ARG A 276 -15.23 9.90 1.90
C ARG A 276 -14.49 8.58 1.72
N PHE A 277 -13.26 8.69 1.23
CA PHE A 277 -12.30 7.60 1.14
C PHE A 277 -11.21 7.78 2.20
N ILE A 278 -10.71 6.67 2.75
CA ILE A 278 -9.56 6.66 3.66
C ILE A 278 -8.58 5.55 3.27
N LEU A 279 -7.30 5.79 3.51
CA LEU A 279 -6.22 4.83 3.33
C LEU A 279 -6.06 4.00 4.60
N ILE A 280 -5.88 2.69 4.42
CA ILE A 280 -5.61 1.74 5.50
C ILE A 280 -4.41 0.90 5.13
N ASP A 281 -3.80 0.24 6.10
CA ASP A 281 -2.62 -0.61 5.86
C ASP A 281 -1.36 0.19 5.46
N PHE A 282 -0.63 0.65 6.47
CA PHE A 282 0.63 1.40 6.31
C PHE A 282 1.85 0.53 6.67
N GLU A 283 1.78 -0.79 6.44
CA GLU A 283 2.88 -1.72 6.74
C GLU A 283 4.16 -1.44 5.96
N MET A 284 3.99 -0.98 4.72
CA MET A 284 5.09 -0.73 3.80
C MET A 284 5.51 0.74 3.75
N VAL A 285 4.90 1.59 4.59
CA VAL A 285 5.09 3.05 4.59
C VAL A 285 6.55 3.47 4.53
N GLY A 286 6.80 4.50 3.73
CA GLY A 286 8.15 4.95 3.45
C GLY A 286 8.18 6.32 2.80
N ILE A 287 9.35 6.64 2.25
CA ILE A 287 9.59 7.85 1.47
C ILE A 287 9.97 7.41 0.06
N GLY A 288 9.28 7.96 -0.94
CA GLY A 288 9.44 7.53 -2.32
C GLY A 288 8.74 8.44 -3.32
N SER A 289 8.74 8.02 -4.58
CA SER A 289 8.08 8.73 -5.67
C SER A 289 6.55 8.68 -5.51
N CYS A 290 5.91 9.84 -5.60
CA CYS A 290 4.46 9.97 -5.41
C CYS A 290 3.65 9.30 -6.53
N ALA A 291 3.97 9.58 -7.80
CA ALA A 291 3.21 9.07 -8.94
C ALA A 291 3.43 7.55 -9.17
N GLN A 292 4.51 7.00 -8.63
CA GLN A 292 4.73 5.55 -8.60
C GLN A 292 3.57 4.80 -7.93
N GLU A 293 2.97 5.34 -6.86
CA GLU A 293 1.84 4.69 -6.17
C GLU A 293 0.62 4.56 -7.08
N LEU A 294 0.42 5.52 -8.00
CA LEU A 294 -0.68 5.51 -8.96
C LEU A 294 -0.49 4.43 -10.02
N GLY A 295 0.74 4.26 -10.50
CA GLY A 295 1.12 3.19 -11.42
C GLY A 295 0.98 1.83 -10.75
N GLN A 296 1.46 1.71 -9.50
CA GLN A 296 1.27 0.51 -8.69
C GLN A 296 -0.21 0.18 -8.54
N PHE A 297 -1.02 1.17 -8.18
CA PHE A 297 -2.46 1.05 -7.99
C PHE A 297 -3.13 0.49 -9.24
N LEU A 298 -3.04 1.16 -10.40
CA LEU A 298 -3.77 0.72 -11.60
C LEU A 298 -3.32 -0.66 -12.10
N ILE A 299 -2.01 -0.94 -12.10
CA ILE A 299 -1.49 -2.26 -12.54
C ILE A 299 -1.96 -3.39 -11.61
N SER A 300 -2.25 -3.12 -10.33
CA SER A 300 -2.59 -4.17 -9.36
C SER A 300 -3.94 -4.85 -9.61
N HIS A 301 -4.84 -4.25 -10.39
CA HIS A 301 -6.23 -4.71 -10.46
C HIS A 301 -7.01 -4.25 -11.69
N ALA A 302 -6.69 -3.10 -12.28
CA ALA A 302 -7.48 -2.55 -13.37
C ALA A 302 -7.31 -3.39 -14.63
N GLU A 303 -8.38 -3.69 -15.36
CA GLU A 303 -8.24 -4.34 -16.65
C GLU A 303 -7.46 -3.43 -17.62
N PRO A 304 -6.58 -3.99 -18.49
CA PRO A 304 -5.76 -3.17 -19.38
C PRO A 304 -6.57 -2.22 -20.28
N GLN A 305 -7.77 -2.61 -20.70
CA GLN A 305 -8.65 -1.76 -21.50
C GLN A 305 -9.14 -0.54 -20.71
N PHE A 306 -9.59 -0.74 -19.47
CA PHE A 306 -9.96 0.34 -18.57
C PHE A 306 -8.79 1.29 -18.34
N ARG A 307 -7.61 0.75 -18.02
CA ARG A 307 -6.41 1.56 -17.79
C ARG A 307 -6.09 2.44 -19.00
N ARG A 308 -5.99 1.88 -20.21
CA ARG A 308 -5.71 2.63 -21.45
C ARG A 308 -6.70 3.77 -21.71
N LEU A 309 -7.97 3.55 -21.36
CA LEU A 309 -9.01 4.56 -21.57
C LEU A 309 -8.92 5.73 -20.57
N HIS A 310 -8.43 5.48 -19.36
CA HIS A 310 -8.60 6.44 -18.25
C HIS A 310 -7.30 6.91 -17.59
N GLU A 311 -6.16 6.24 -17.75
CA GLU A 311 -4.93 6.56 -16.98
C GLU A 311 -4.44 7.99 -17.18
N TYR A 312 -4.50 8.52 -18.41
CA TYR A 312 -4.05 9.87 -18.69
C TYR A 312 -4.93 10.91 -17.96
N GLN A 313 -6.25 10.73 -18.00
CA GLN A 313 -7.20 11.60 -17.28
C GLN A 313 -6.99 11.49 -15.77
N LEU A 314 -6.88 10.27 -15.23
CA LEU A 314 -6.68 10.03 -13.81
C LEU A 314 -5.39 10.68 -13.29
N VAL A 315 -4.26 10.49 -13.98
CA VAL A 315 -2.98 11.09 -13.59
C VAL A 315 -3.01 12.62 -13.76
N THR A 316 -3.72 13.14 -14.75
CA THR A 316 -3.92 14.59 -14.91
C THR A 316 -4.69 15.18 -13.72
N ASN A 317 -5.80 14.54 -13.34
CA ASN A 317 -6.61 14.95 -12.20
C ASN A 317 -5.80 14.88 -10.89
N TYR A 318 -5.06 13.80 -10.69
CA TYR A 318 -4.12 13.66 -9.57
C TYR A 318 -3.12 14.82 -9.51
N HIS A 319 -2.48 15.15 -10.63
CA HIS A 319 -1.45 16.19 -10.67
C HIS A 319 -2.04 17.56 -10.32
N ASN A 320 -3.23 17.88 -10.85
CA ASN A 320 -3.95 19.10 -10.50
C ASN A 320 -4.29 19.16 -9.00
N ASP A 321 -4.87 18.08 -8.46
CA ASP A 321 -5.21 17.98 -7.03
C ASP A 321 -3.97 18.07 -6.15
N LEU A 322 -2.84 17.49 -6.57
CA LEU A 322 -1.57 17.55 -5.86
C LEU A 322 -1.05 18.99 -5.79
N LEU A 323 -1.08 19.74 -6.90
CA LEU A 323 -0.64 21.13 -6.92
C LEU A 323 -1.49 22.03 -6.02
N ILE A 324 -2.81 21.80 -5.97
CA ILE A 324 -3.72 22.47 -5.05
C ILE A 324 -3.34 22.12 -3.61
N ALA A 325 -3.24 20.82 -3.29
CA ALA A 325 -2.92 20.36 -1.94
C ALA A 325 -1.53 20.81 -1.45
N LEU A 326 -0.54 20.91 -2.34
CA LEU A 326 0.79 21.45 -2.06
C LEU A 326 0.71 22.93 -1.68
N THR A 327 -0.07 23.70 -2.44
CA THR A 327 -0.30 25.13 -2.15
C THR A 327 -0.98 25.30 -0.79
N ASP A 328 -2.02 24.51 -0.51
CA ASP A 328 -2.75 24.52 0.77
C ASP A 328 -1.87 24.10 1.95
N SER A 329 -0.91 23.20 1.70
CA SER A 329 0.08 22.75 2.70
C SER A 329 1.25 23.72 2.87
N GLY A 330 1.23 24.87 2.18
CA GLY A 330 2.22 25.94 2.32
C GLY A 330 3.43 25.83 1.39
N HIS A 331 3.49 24.84 0.49
CA HIS A 331 4.55 24.71 -0.51
C HIS A 331 4.29 25.69 -1.65
N LYS A 332 4.98 26.83 -1.64
CA LYS A 332 4.92 27.84 -2.71
C LYS A 332 5.97 27.52 -3.79
N HIS A 333 5.60 27.71 -5.06
CA HIS A 333 6.49 27.57 -6.22
C HIS A 333 7.09 26.16 -6.40
N VAL A 334 6.26 25.11 -6.31
CA VAL A 334 6.71 23.74 -6.60
C VAL A 334 6.98 23.57 -8.09
N SER A 335 8.23 23.24 -8.45
CA SER A 335 8.62 22.90 -9.82
C SER A 335 8.35 21.41 -10.08
N TYR A 336 7.09 21.06 -10.28
CA TYR A 336 6.67 19.70 -10.65
C TYR A 336 5.56 19.77 -11.69
N ASP A 337 5.93 19.66 -12.97
CA ASP A 337 4.98 19.70 -14.08
C ASP A 337 4.34 18.33 -14.34
N PHE A 338 3.32 18.34 -15.20
CA PHE A 338 2.61 17.12 -15.55
C PHE A 338 3.51 16.10 -16.28
N SER A 339 4.52 16.55 -17.03
CA SER A 339 5.42 15.64 -17.74
C SER A 339 6.27 14.83 -16.77
N ALA A 340 6.78 15.46 -15.71
CA ALA A 340 7.48 14.78 -14.62
C ALA A 340 6.55 13.80 -13.89
N CYS A 341 5.30 14.21 -13.61
CA CYS A 341 4.31 13.34 -12.97
C CYS A 341 3.95 12.12 -13.82
N TRP A 342 3.72 12.31 -15.10
CA TRP A 342 3.42 11.26 -16.06
C TRP A 342 4.61 10.30 -16.22
N SER A 343 5.83 10.84 -16.30
CA SER A 343 7.05 10.04 -16.36
C SER A 343 7.22 9.16 -15.11
N GLU A 344 6.95 9.69 -13.92
CA GLU A 344 7.05 8.91 -12.67
C GLU A 344 5.89 7.91 -12.50
N TYR A 345 4.70 8.19 -13.01
CA TYR A 345 3.63 7.20 -13.11
C TYR A 345 4.07 5.98 -13.94
N ILE A 346 4.63 6.23 -15.13
CA ILE A 346 5.09 5.19 -16.05
C ILE A 346 6.30 4.45 -15.48
N ASN A 347 7.39 5.16 -15.20
CA ASN A 347 8.66 4.56 -14.77
C ASN A 347 8.56 3.99 -13.34
N GLY A 348 7.84 4.68 -12.46
CA GLY A 348 7.59 4.19 -11.10
C GLY A 348 6.72 2.94 -11.10
N GLY A 349 5.58 2.97 -11.79
CA GLY A 349 4.67 1.83 -11.91
C GLY A 349 5.34 0.61 -12.51
N ALA A 350 6.01 0.77 -13.65
CA ALA A 350 6.76 -0.32 -14.29
C ALA A 350 7.88 -0.84 -13.39
N GLY A 351 8.74 0.02 -12.85
CA GLY A 351 9.84 -0.40 -11.98
C GLY A 351 9.36 -1.17 -10.76
N ARG A 352 8.25 -0.74 -10.15
CA ARG A 352 7.66 -1.44 -8.99
C ARG A 352 7.14 -2.82 -9.35
N TRP A 353 6.44 -2.95 -10.46
CA TRP A 353 5.87 -4.24 -10.87
C TRP A 353 6.88 -5.19 -11.49
N ILE A 354 7.92 -4.69 -12.14
CA ILE A 354 9.08 -5.50 -12.55
C ILE A 354 9.72 -6.14 -11.31
N TRP A 355 9.81 -5.42 -10.19
CA TRP A 355 10.28 -5.99 -8.93
C TRP A 355 9.27 -7.00 -8.35
N PHE A 356 7.96 -6.72 -8.41
CA PHE A 356 6.95 -7.60 -7.82
C PHE A 356 6.70 -8.90 -8.59
N VAL A 357 6.55 -8.87 -9.91
CA VAL A 357 6.05 -10.03 -10.68
C VAL A 357 6.88 -11.30 -10.46
N PRO A 358 8.23 -11.28 -10.53
CA PRO A 358 9.03 -12.47 -10.27
C PRO A 358 8.84 -13.00 -8.84
N TYR A 359 8.79 -12.09 -7.86
CA TYR A 359 8.59 -12.46 -6.46
C TYR A 359 7.19 -13.05 -6.21
N LEU A 360 6.14 -12.40 -6.72
CA LEU A 360 4.75 -12.84 -6.58
C LEU A 360 4.51 -14.18 -7.30
N ALA A 361 5.14 -14.41 -8.45
CA ALA A 361 5.07 -15.70 -9.14
C ALA A 361 5.58 -16.88 -8.29
N LYS A 362 6.44 -16.62 -7.28
CA LYS A 362 6.94 -17.62 -6.34
C LYS A 362 6.03 -17.83 -5.13
N VAL A 363 5.35 -16.78 -4.66
CA VAL A 363 4.63 -16.80 -3.37
C VAL A 363 3.11 -16.82 -3.50
N CYS A 364 2.57 -16.45 -4.66
CA CYS A 364 1.14 -16.42 -4.94
C CYS A 364 0.66 -17.70 -5.64
N PRO A 365 -0.64 -18.03 -5.56
CA PRO A 365 -1.26 -19.04 -6.42
C PRO A 365 -1.04 -18.73 -7.91
N LEU A 366 -0.99 -19.79 -8.72
CA LEU A 366 -0.69 -19.71 -10.16
C LEU A 366 -1.58 -18.69 -10.90
N ASP A 367 -2.90 -18.72 -10.68
CA ASP A 367 -3.84 -17.84 -11.36
C ASP A 367 -3.57 -16.35 -11.04
N MET A 368 -3.19 -16.07 -9.80
CA MET A 368 -2.84 -14.71 -9.36
C MET A 368 -1.50 -14.26 -9.97
N ALA A 369 -0.52 -15.17 -10.07
CA ALA A 369 0.73 -14.89 -10.78
C ALA A 369 0.50 -14.59 -12.26
N ILE A 370 -0.35 -15.36 -12.94
CA ILE A 370 -0.74 -15.13 -14.35
C ILE A 370 -1.46 -13.78 -14.49
N PHE A 371 -2.35 -13.44 -13.56
CA PHE A 371 -3.03 -12.15 -13.57
C PHE A 371 -2.01 -11.00 -13.54
N PHE A 372 -1.10 -10.99 -12.56
CA PHE A 372 -0.11 -9.91 -12.44
C PHE A 372 0.89 -9.87 -13.61
N HIS A 373 1.28 -11.04 -14.13
CA HIS A 373 2.03 -11.13 -15.38
C HIS A 373 1.32 -10.38 -16.52
N ASN A 374 0.05 -10.69 -16.76
CA ASN A 374 -0.71 -10.10 -17.86
C ASN A 374 -0.90 -8.58 -17.69
N GLN A 375 -1.10 -8.12 -16.46
CA GLN A 375 -1.22 -6.70 -16.14
C GLN A 375 0.05 -5.92 -16.47
N LEU A 376 1.20 -6.44 -16.04
CA LEU A 376 2.50 -5.84 -16.32
C LEU A 376 2.86 -5.93 -17.80
N ALA A 377 2.66 -7.10 -18.44
CA ALA A 377 2.94 -7.28 -19.86
C ALA A 377 2.18 -6.27 -20.72
N ALA A 378 0.90 -6.05 -20.44
CA ALA A 378 0.12 -5.03 -21.12
C ALA A 378 0.68 -3.62 -20.86
N PHE A 379 1.05 -3.30 -19.62
CA PHE A 379 1.59 -1.98 -19.26
C PHE A 379 2.89 -1.67 -20.00
N LEU A 380 3.80 -2.64 -20.06
CA LEU A 380 5.08 -2.48 -20.73
C LEU A 380 4.91 -2.33 -22.24
N LYS A 381 3.97 -3.06 -22.86
CA LYS A 381 3.67 -2.87 -24.30
C LYS A 381 3.10 -1.48 -24.61
N ASP A 382 2.29 -0.95 -23.71
CA ASP A 382 1.66 0.36 -23.88
C ASP A 382 2.70 1.49 -23.77
N HIS A 383 3.67 1.38 -22.85
CA HIS A 383 4.56 2.50 -22.48
C HIS A 383 6.04 2.30 -22.82
N PHE A 384 6.48 1.07 -23.04
CA PHE A 384 7.88 0.68 -23.31
C PHE A 384 7.96 -0.28 -24.51
N PRO A 385 7.62 0.18 -25.73
CA PRO A 385 7.63 -0.68 -26.92
C PRO A 385 9.01 -1.31 -27.20
N ARG A 386 10.07 -0.69 -26.69
CA ARG A 386 11.44 -1.20 -26.72
C ARG A 386 11.85 -1.68 -25.33
N PRO A 387 12.19 -2.97 -25.15
CA PRO A 387 12.57 -3.50 -23.85
C PRO A 387 13.73 -2.77 -23.16
N GLU A 388 14.69 -2.23 -23.92
CA GLU A 388 15.83 -1.50 -23.38
C GLU A 388 15.47 -0.15 -22.73
N ASP A 389 14.25 0.37 -22.93
CA ASP A 389 13.81 1.65 -22.36
C ASP A 389 13.24 1.49 -20.93
N VAL A 390 12.92 0.27 -20.50
CA VAL A 390 12.30 0.04 -19.18
C VAL A 390 13.19 0.51 -18.02
N PRO A 391 12.62 1.03 -16.93
CA PRO A 391 13.40 1.50 -15.77
C PRO A 391 14.06 0.33 -15.04
N MET A 392 14.97 0.63 -14.11
CA MET A 392 15.39 -0.36 -13.12
C MET A 392 14.21 -0.79 -12.23
N PRO A 393 14.23 -2.00 -11.64
CA PRO A 393 13.25 -2.42 -10.66
C PRO A 393 13.27 -1.50 -9.43
N ARG A 394 12.10 -1.21 -8.86
CA ARG A 394 11.94 -0.31 -7.71
C ARG A 394 11.31 -1.07 -6.54
N VAL A 395 12.05 -1.14 -5.44
CA VAL A 395 11.71 -1.88 -4.20
C VAL A 395 10.59 -1.23 -3.44
#